data_AF-A0A7S2SFW2-F1
#
_entry.id   AF-A0A7S2SFW2-F1
#
_cell.length_a   1.000
_cell.length_b   1.000
_cell.length_c   1.000
_cell.angle_alpha   90.00
_cell.angle_beta   90.00
_cell.angle_gamma   90.00
#
_symmetry.space_group_name_H-M   'P 1'
#
loop_
_entity.id
_entity.type
_entity.pdbx_description
1 polymer ?
#
loop_
_entity_poly.entity_id
_entity_poly.type
_entity_poly.pdbx_seq_one_letter_code
_entity_poly.pdbx_strand_id
1 'polypeptide(L)'
;VGDCNVETIRGVLEKQLPEYMIPSTFTLMDTFPRTINGKLDTTSFPEPNAVRITEYVAPETAIHVQLCELVQQVLGCPKVGILCSFFELGGASIDAIRLSGLVRSQLGCKLPVKTIFESKT
;
A
#
# COMPACT_ATOMS: atom_id res chain seq x y z
N VAL A 1 22.63 -7.00 -19.39
CA VAL A 1 21.29 -7.20 -18.76
C VAL A 1 20.97 -5.89 -18.10
N GLY A 2 19.91 -5.20 -18.56
CA GLY A 2 19.62 -3.84 -18.08
C GLY A 2 19.13 -3.86 -16.65
N ASP A 3 19.62 -2.92 -15.83
CA ASP A 3 19.19 -2.76 -14.44
C ASP A 3 17.69 -2.41 -14.38
N CYS A 4 16.84 -3.40 -14.15
CA CYS A 4 15.42 -3.20 -13.88
C CYS A 4 15.25 -2.59 -12.48
N ASN A 5 15.41 -1.27 -12.38
CA ASN A 5 15.20 -0.53 -11.15
C ASN A 5 13.72 -0.18 -10.97
N VAL A 6 13.12 -0.66 -9.87
CA VAL A 6 11.71 -0.45 -9.51
C VAL A 6 11.35 1.04 -9.41
N GLU A 7 12.25 1.87 -8.87
CA GLU A 7 11.99 3.32 -8.73
C GLU A 7 11.87 4.00 -10.10
N THR A 8 12.70 3.59 -11.06
CA THR A 8 12.64 4.12 -12.43
C THR A 8 11.35 3.71 -13.12
N ILE A 9 10.93 2.44 -12.96
CA ILE A 9 9.67 1.94 -13.52
C ILE A 9 8.49 2.71 -12.92
N ARG A 10 8.44 2.84 -11.59
CA ARG A 10 7.38 3.58 -10.89
C ARG A 10 7.31 5.04 -11.37
N GLY A 11 8.44 5.74 -11.44
CA GLY A 11 8.48 7.14 -11.88
C GLY A 11 8.07 7.36 -13.34
N VAL A 12 8.21 6.34 -14.21
CA VAL A 12 7.65 6.37 -15.57
C VAL A 12 6.14 6.16 -15.54
N LEU A 13 5.66 5.19 -14.76
CA LEU A 13 4.23 4.88 -14.66
C LEU A 13 3.44 6.05 -14.06
N GLU A 14 3.96 6.72 -13.04
CA GLU A 14 3.32 7.88 -12.41
C GLU A 14 3.08 9.06 -13.37
N LYS A 15 3.87 9.15 -14.45
CA LYS A 15 3.69 10.18 -15.48
C LYS A 15 2.64 9.82 -16.53
N GLN A 16 2.28 8.55 -16.65
CA GLN A 16 1.41 8.03 -17.72
C GLN A 16 0.08 7.49 -17.21
N LEU A 17 0.04 7.06 -15.95
CA LEU A 17 -1.11 6.41 -15.35
C LEU A 17 -1.63 7.23 -14.16
N PRO A 18 -2.95 7.23 -13.93
CA PRO A 18 -3.51 7.69 -12.68
C PRO A 18 -2.94 6.91 -11.49
N GLU A 19 -2.87 7.57 -10.34
CA GLU A 19 -2.26 7.03 -9.12
C GLU A 19 -2.80 5.66 -8.70
N TYR A 20 -4.12 5.44 -8.83
CA TYR A 20 -4.78 4.18 -8.48
C TYR A 20 -4.45 3.01 -9.42
N MET A 21 -3.78 3.25 -10.55
CA MET A 21 -3.30 2.21 -11.48
C MET A 21 -1.82 1.87 -11.26
N ILE A 22 -1.13 2.58 -10.36
CA ILE A 22 0.27 2.32 -10.05
C ILE A 22 0.34 1.11 -9.12
N PRO A 23 1.06 0.03 -9.49
CA PRO A 23 1.22 -1.12 -8.61
C PRO A 23 1.85 -0.73 -7.28
N SER A 24 1.32 -1.28 -6.18
CA SER A 24 1.90 -1.11 -4.84
C SER A 24 3.24 -1.84 -4.73
N THR A 25 3.35 -3.02 -5.35
CA THR A 25 4.53 -3.90 -5.31
C THR A 25 5.03 -4.26 -6.70
N PHE A 26 6.34 -4.50 -6.80
CA PHE A 26 7.01 -4.96 -8.02
C PHE A 26 7.91 -6.14 -7.66
N THR A 27 7.72 -7.28 -8.31
CA THR A 27 8.54 -8.48 -8.09
C THR A 27 9.33 -8.78 -9.36
N LEU A 28 10.66 -8.73 -9.27
CA LEU A 28 11.54 -9.12 -10.37
C LEU A 28 11.56 -10.65 -10.47
N MET A 29 11.37 -11.18 -11.69
CA MET A 29 11.40 -12.61 -11.97
C MET A 29 12.20 -12.86 -13.25
N ASP A 30 13.05 -13.88 -13.24
CA ASP A 30 13.81 -14.28 -14.43
C ASP A 30 12.92 -14.95 -15.47
N THR A 31 11.89 -15.67 -15.03
CA THR A 31 10.94 -16.39 -15.89
C THR A 31 9.53 -16.38 -15.31
N PHE A 32 8.52 -16.28 -16.17
CA PHE A 32 7.13 -16.38 -15.74
C PHE A 32 6.63 -17.82 -15.67
N PRO A 33 5.86 -18.19 -14.63
CA PRO A 33 5.24 -19.50 -14.51
C PRO A 33 4.34 -19.80 -15.71
N ARG A 34 4.39 -21.05 -16.21
CA ARG A 34 3.55 -21.49 -17.31
C ARG A 34 2.88 -22.82 -16.98
N THR A 35 1.63 -22.95 -17.41
CA THR A 35 0.89 -24.20 -17.40
C THR A 35 1.55 -25.23 -18.33
N ILE A 36 1.17 -26.50 -18.20
CA ILE A 36 1.66 -27.58 -19.09
C ILE A 36 1.38 -27.32 -20.58
N ASN A 37 0.36 -26.51 -20.88
CA ASN A 37 -0.02 -26.09 -22.22
C ASN A 37 0.70 -24.80 -22.69
N GLY A 38 1.68 -24.31 -21.92
CA GLY A 38 2.49 -23.14 -22.26
C GLY A 38 1.82 -21.77 -22.02
N LYS A 39 0.55 -21.74 -21.55
CA LYS A 39 -0.13 -20.51 -21.11
C LYS A 39 0.47 -19.99 -19.82
N LEU A 40 0.41 -18.67 -19.60
CA LEU A 40 0.79 -18.06 -18.32
C LEU A 40 -0.03 -18.65 -17.17
N ASP A 41 0.66 -19.11 -16.13
CA ASP A 41 0.02 -19.62 -14.93
C ASP A 41 0.00 -18.52 -13.87
N THR A 42 -1.10 -17.78 -13.80
CA THR A 42 -1.28 -16.65 -12.88
C THR A 42 -1.41 -17.09 -11.42
N THR A 43 -1.77 -18.35 -11.16
CA THR A 43 -1.95 -18.88 -9.81
C THR A 43 -0.65 -19.32 -9.15
N SER A 44 0.39 -19.56 -9.96
CA SER A 44 1.71 -19.97 -9.50
C SER A 44 2.66 -18.78 -9.30
N PHE A 45 2.17 -17.54 -9.41
CA PHE A 45 2.96 -16.37 -9.06
C PHE A 45 3.22 -16.34 -7.55
N PRO A 46 4.43 -15.97 -7.12
CA PRO A 46 4.70 -15.80 -5.70
C PRO A 46 3.82 -14.70 -5.11
N GLU A 47 3.39 -14.88 -3.86
CA GLU A 47 2.71 -13.83 -3.12
C GLU A 47 3.58 -12.57 -3.08
N PRO A 48 3.02 -11.38 -3.38
CA PRO A 48 3.78 -10.15 -3.28
C PRO A 48 4.24 -9.95 -1.83
N ASN A 49 5.55 -9.90 -1.61
CA ASN A 49 6.08 -9.47 -0.33
C ASN A 49 5.79 -7.96 -0.20
N ALA A 50 4.68 -7.63 0.45
CA ALA A 50 4.21 -6.25 0.67
C ALA A 50 5.18 -5.40 1.53
N VAL A 51 6.30 -5.96 1.97
CA VAL A 51 7.26 -5.28 2.82
C VAL A 51 8.22 -4.46 1.96
N ARG A 52 7.72 -3.37 1.39
CA ARG A 52 8.60 -2.20 1.26
C ARG A 52 8.87 -1.77 2.70
N ILE A 53 10.10 -1.97 3.16
CA ILE A 53 10.53 -1.42 4.46
C ILE A 53 10.62 0.09 4.25
N THR A 54 9.47 0.79 4.24
CA THR A 54 9.47 2.18 4.70
C THR A 54 10.06 2.14 6.10
N GLU A 55 11.09 2.95 6.32
CA GLU A 55 11.76 3.05 7.61
C GLU A 55 10.69 3.23 8.69
N TYR A 56 10.63 2.30 9.63
CA TYR A 56 9.62 2.36 10.68
C TYR A 56 9.92 3.55 11.57
N VAL A 57 9.12 4.59 11.43
CA VAL A 57 9.13 5.74 12.34
C VAL A 57 7.98 5.58 13.30
N ALA A 58 8.31 5.46 14.59
CA ALA A 58 7.33 5.31 15.65
C ALA A 58 6.47 6.58 15.76
N PRO A 59 5.16 6.45 16.06
CA PRO A 59 4.32 7.60 16.33
C PRO A 59 4.78 8.33 17.60
N GLU A 60 5.09 9.63 17.46
CA GLU A 60 5.57 10.46 18.59
C GLU A 60 4.44 11.19 19.33
N THR A 61 3.32 11.45 18.65
CA THR A 61 2.18 12.20 19.23
C THR A 61 1.01 11.28 19.52
N ALA A 62 0.17 11.64 20.50
CA ALA A 62 -1.03 10.86 20.84
C ALA A 62 -1.96 10.65 19.64
N ILE A 63 -2.08 11.63 18.75
CA ILE A 63 -2.87 11.53 17.52
C ILE A 63 -2.24 10.53 16.55
N HIS A 64 -0.91 10.56 16.37
CA HIS A 64 -0.22 9.59 15.51
C HIS A 64 -0.39 8.15 16.02
N VAL A 65 -0.35 7.96 17.34
CA VAL A 65 -0.56 6.63 17.97
C VAL A 65 -1.96 6.13 17.63
N GLN A 66 -2.99 6.93 17.92
CA GLN A 66 -4.39 6.57 17.65
C GLN A 66 -4.66 6.30 16.17
N LEU A 67 -4.07 7.10 15.27
CA LEU A 67 -4.22 6.88 13.83
C LEU A 67 -3.56 5.57 13.38
N CYS A 68 -2.35 5.27 13.86
CA CYS A 68 -1.67 4.01 13.55
C CYS A 68 -2.47 2.80 14.05
N GLU A 69 -3.05 2.86 15.25
CA GLU A 69 -3.90 1.81 15.81
C GLU A 69 -5.16 1.58 14.96
N LEU A 70 -5.80 2.65 14.49
CA LEU A 70 -6.95 2.56 13.59
C LEU A 70 -6.58 1.92 12.25
N VAL A 71 -5.43 2.27 11.67
CA VAL A 71 -4.95 1.66 10.43
C VAL A 71 -4.64 0.18 10.63
N GLN A 72 -4.00 -0.19 11.74
CA GLN A 72 -3.75 -1.59 12.11
C GLN A 72 -5.06 -2.38 12.23
N GLN A 73 -6.08 -1.80 12.86
CA GLN A 73 -7.39 -2.43 13.00
C GLN A 73 -8.09 -2.64 11.66
N VAL A 74 -7.98 -1.66 10.75
CA VAL A 74 -8.63 -1.72 9.43
C VAL A 74 -7.94 -2.72 8.51
N LEU A 75 -6.60 -2.70 8.46
CA LEU A 75 -5.80 -3.51 7.53
C LEU A 75 -5.38 -4.87 8.11
N GLY A 76 -5.57 -5.10 9.41
CA GLY A 76 -5.17 -6.34 10.08
C GLY A 76 -3.64 -6.52 10.18
N CYS A 77 -2.87 -5.43 10.10
CA CYS A 77 -1.42 -5.46 10.13
C CYS A 77 -0.86 -5.26 11.56
N PRO A 78 0.22 -5.96 11.93
CA PRO A 78 0.72 -5.95 13.31
C PRO A 78 1.47 -4.66 13.67
N LYS A 79 2.03 -3.94 12.69
CA LYS A 79 2.89 -2.77 12.92
C LYS A 79 2.75 -1.75 11.79
N VAL A 80 2.41 -0.51 12.15
CA VAL A 80 2.28 0.64 11.23
C VAL A 80 3.10 1.79 11.79
N GLY A 81 3.94 2.41 10.95
CA GLY A 81 4.68 3.63 11.27
C GLY A 81 4.05 4.85 10.60
N ILE A 82 4.44 6.05 11.04
CA ILE A 82 3.85 7.31 10.54
C ILE A 82 4.20 7.64 9.10
N LEU A 83 5.27 7.03 8.56
CA LEU A 83 5.67 7.19 7.16
C LEU A 83 5.16 6.04 6.27
N CYS A 84 4.43 5.07 6.84
CA CYS A 84 3.90 3.96 6.06
C CYS A 84 2.72 4.42 5.24
N SER A 85 2.75 4.17 3.93
CA SER A 85 1.61 4.52 3.11
C SER A 85 0.46 3.53 3.29
N PHE A 86 -0.75 4.05 3.49
CA PHE A 86 -1.97 3.24 3.63
C PHE A 86 -2.17 2.25 2.46
N PHE A 87 -1.90 2.69 1.23
CA PHE A 87 -2.05 1.86 0.03
C PHE A 87 -0.87 0.90 -0.19
N GLU A 88 0.33 1.27 0.24
CA GLU A 88 1.48 0.34 0.22
C GLU A 88 1.29 -0.81 1.22
N LEU A 89 0.59 -0.55 2.34
CA LEU A 89 0.18 -1.57 3.30
C LEU A 89 -0.97 -2.47 2.82
N GLY A 90 -1.46 -2.29 1.58
CA GLY A 90 -2.52 -3.09 0.99
C GLY A 90 -3.94 -2.56 1.21
N GLY A 91 -4.09 -1.33 1.71
CA GLY A 91 -5.40 -0.71 1.88
C GLY A 91 -6.10 -0.44 0.55
N ALA A 92 -7.39 -0.78 0.47
CA ALA A 92 -8.24 -0.50 -0.67
C ALA A 92 -9.25 0.62 -0.38
N SER A 93 -10.04 1.00 -1.39
CA SER A 93 -11.04 2.08 -1.27
C SER A 93 -12.07 1.80 -0.15
N ILE A 94 -12.47 0.54 0.03
CA ILE A 94 -13.42 0.17 1.08
C ILE A 94 -12.82 0.31 2.49
N ASP A 95 -11.53 0.05 2.61
CA ASP A 95 -10.78 0.21 3.86
C ASP A 95 -10.60 1.69 4.19
N ALA A 96 -10.35 2.54 3.19
CA ALA A 96 -10.29 3.99 3.37
C ALA A 96 -11.62 4.58 3.84
N ILE A 97 -12.75 4.10 3.29
CA ILE A 97 -14.09 4.48 3.75
C ILE A 97 -14.30 4.06 5.20
N ARG A 98 -13.90 2.83 5.56
CA ARG A 98 -13.98 2.31 6.93
C ARG A 98 -13.12 3.14 7.90
N LEU A 99 -11.89 3.45 7.52
CA LEU A 99 -10.96 4.28 8.29
C LEU A 99 -11.54 5.67 8.54
N SER A 100 -12.05 6.34 7.51
CA SER A 100 -12.73 7.64 7.62
C SER A 100 -13.88 7.60 8.64
N GLY A 101 -14.67 6.52 8.65
CA GLY A 101 -15.75 6.32 9.61
C GLY A 101 -15.26 6.17 11.05
N LEU A 102 -14.20 5.38 11.26
CA LEU A 102 -13.60 5.15 12.57
C LEU A 102 -12.91 6.38 13.13
N VAL A 103 -12.18 7.13 12.29
CA VAL A 103 -11.56 8.40 12.69
C VAL A 103 -12.64 9.38 13.16
N ARG A 104 -13.75 9.47 12.44
CA ARG A 104 -14.86 10.33 12.85
C ARG A 104 -15.48 9.92 14.18
N SER A 105 -15.65 8.62 14.42
CA SER A 105 -16.31 8.15 15.65
C SER A 105 -15.39 8.18 16.87
N GLN A 106 -14.09 7.92 16.71
CA GLN A 106 -13.15 7.80 17.83
C GLN A 106 -12.35 9.08 18.10
N LEU A 107 -11.96 9.82 17.06
CA LEU A 107 -11.17 11.05 17.18
C LEU A 107 -12.03 12.31 17.09
N GLY A 108 -13.29 12.20 16.67
CA GLY A 108 -14.19 13.35 16.47
C GLY A 108 -13.81 14.24 15.28
N CYS A 109 -12.78 13.87 14.52
CA CYS A 109 -12.28 14.61 13.37
C CYS A 109 -12.89 14.09 12.06
N LYS A 110 -13.10 14.97 11.09
CA LYS A 110 -13.45 14.55 9.73
C LYS A 110 -12.17 14.27 8.95
N LEU A 111 -11.99 13.03 8.51
CA LEU A 111 -10.97 12.64 7.55
C LEU A 111 -11.65 12.26 6.23
N PRO A 112 -11.77 13.18 5.26
CA PRO A 112 -12.35 12.85 3.96
C PRO A 112 -11.56 11.73 3.28
N VAL A 113 -12.25 10.78 2.66
CA VAL A 113 -11.60 9.69 1.89
C VAL A 113 -10.65 10.27 0.84
N LYS A 114 -11.03 11.37 0.19
CA LYS A 114 -10.18 12.09 -0.76
C LYS A 114 -8.82 12.49 -0.17
N THR A 115 -8.76 12.90 1.10
CA THR A 115 -7.51 13.27 1.78
C THR A 115 -6.60 12.05 1.96
N ILE A 116 -7.15 10.87 2.21
CA ILE A 116 -6.38 9.61 2.31
C ILE A 116 -5.72 9.29 0.95
N PHE A 117 -6.39 9.58 -0.16
CA PHE A 117 -5.82 9.41 -1.50
C PHE A 117 -4.80 10.49 -1.86
N GLU A 118 -5.01 11.75 -1.47
CA GLU A 118 -4.08 12.85 -1.77
C GLU A 118 -2.84 12.86 -0.88
N SER A 119 -2.95 12.35 0.35
CA SER A 119 -1.91 12.34 1.38
C SER A 119 -1.58 10.89 1.70
N LYS A 120 -0.63 10.31 0.96
CA LYS A 120 -0.29 8.88 1.01
C LYS A 120 0.19 8.39 2.39
N THR A 121 0.60 9.28 3.29
CA THR A 121 1.17 9.02 4.63
C THR A 121 0.45 9.84 5.70
#